data_AF-A0A939WN22-F1
#
_entry.id   AF-A0A939WN22-F1
#
_cell.length_a   1.000
_cell.length_b   1.000
_cell.length_c   1.000
_cell.angle_alpha   90.00
_cell.angle_beta   90.00
_cell.angle_gamma   90.00
#
_symmetry.space_group_name_H-M   'P 1'
#
loop_
_entity.id
_entity.type
_entity.pdbx_description
1 polymer ?
#
loop_
_entity_poly.entity_id
_entity_poly.type
_entity_poly.pdbx_seq_one_letter_code
_entity_poly.pdbx_strand_id
1 'polypeptide(L)'
;MKKVSFVFVIFALFMFVACGDADPKPASIDGDENEVSDNEGGNQTVEDGETENDSEVVPEPDEATTSDEENVSDDEPVEEPDETEEPDGNNDPVNPGFDVIGNFNLSFNGPVHESVGMDSMMNLGGDGSAEFVYKDQPITFSKINIGISLFPMAMINNGIVIVWLDSFSMGDLSGTVEKQVFGINLPQNTEVGSGEMANANMYAFYGDMTVNVKGGQFEIKCVRTVTNVGNYNVTANDGSNLSMTASGDLLDPAAGAAYLPYPPCE
;
A
#
# COMPACT_ATOMS: atom_id res chain seq x y z
N MET A 1 22.19 24.14 29.09
CA MET A 1 21.39 23.05 29.72
C MET A 1 20.95 22.12 28.60
N LYS A 2 21.35 20.84 28.64
CA LYS A 2 21.02 19.86 27.58
C LYS A 2 19.63 19.28 27.83
N LYS A 3 18.69 19.45 26.89
CA LYS A 3 17.41 18.73 26.87
C LYS A 3 17.64 17.34 26.31
N VAL A 4 17.36 16.32 27.12
CA VAL A 4 17.33 14.91 26.72
C VAL A 4 15.87 14.58 26.44
N SER A 5 15.52 14.35 25.17
CA SER A 5 14.19 13.86 24.80
C SER A 5 14.20 12.33 24.86
N PHE A 6 13.42 11.77 25.78
CA PHE A 6 13.10 10.35 25.85
C PHE A 6 11.98 10.06 24.83
N VAL A 7 12.28 9.29 23.78
CA VAL A 7 11.26 8.74 22.88
C VAL A 7 10.96 7.32 23.36
N PHE A 8 9.72 7.09 23.81
CA PHE A 8 9.18 5.78 24.13
C PHE A 8 8.83 5.05 22.82
N VAL A 9 9.50 3.93 22.54
CA VAL A 9 9.10 2.99 21.48
C VAL A 9 8.24 1.91 22.13
N ILE A 10 6.94 1.92 21.83
CA ILE A 10 6.01 0.85 22.23
C ILE A 10 6.09 -0.25 21.17
N PHE A 11 6.77 -1.35 21.53
CA PHE A 11 6.79 -2.59 20.76
C PHE A 11 5.51 -3.37 21.08
N ALA A 12 4.53 -3.37 20.18
CA ALA A 12 3.36 -4.24 20.29
C ALA A 12 3.67 -5.59 19.63
N LEU A 13 3.92 -6.59 20.48
CA LEU A 13 4.12 -7.98 20.13
C LEU A 13 2.74 -8.68 20.15
N PHE A 14 2.23 -9.13 19.01
CA PHE A 14 1.06 -10.02 18.97
C PHE A 14 1.48 -11.41 18.50
N MET A 15 1.50 -12.35 19.45
CA MET A 15 1.52 -13.78 19.23
C MET A 15 0.07 -14.24 19.01
N PHE A 16 -0.26 -14.74 17.82
CA PHE A 16 -1.48 -15.53 17.64
C PHE A 16 -1.14 -17.02 17.75
N VAL A 17 -1.64 -17.60 18.85
CA VAL A 17 -1.83 -19.02 19.07
C VAL A 17 -3.11 -19.44 18.35
N ALA A 18 -3.06 -20.45 17.50
CA ALA A 18 -4.23 -21.18 17.04
C ALA A 18 -4.05 -22.67 17.34
N CYS A 19 -4.70 -23.12 18.42
CA CYS A 19 -5.12 -24.51 18.59
C CYS A 19 -6.37 -24.74 17.74
N GLY A 20 -6.36 -25.76 16.90
CA GLY A 20 -7.54 -26.26 16.20
C GLY A 20 -7.52 -27.79 16.19
N ASP A 21 -8.22 -28.36 17.17
CA ASP A 21 -8.54 -29.78 17.31
C ASP A 21 -9.14 -30.34 16.01
N ALA A 22 -8.59 -31.46 15.54
CA ALA A 22 -9.18 -32.28 14.50
C ALA A 22 -9.46 -33.67 15.08
N ASP A 23 -10.70 -33.89 15.52
CA ASP A 23 -11.25 -35.23 15.72
C ASP A 23 -11.94 -35.69 14.42
N PRO A 24 -11.59 -36.87 13.87
CA PRO A 24 -12.21 -37.41 12.67
C PRO A 24 -13.30 -38.43 13.03
N LYS A 25 -14.45 -38.38 12.36
CA LYS A 25 -15.37 -39.52 12.27
C LYS A 25 -16.06 -39.63 10.91
N PRO A 26 -16.51 -40.85 10.55
CA PRO A 26 -16.35 -41.38 9.21
C PRO A 26 -17.68 -41.70 8.51
N ALA A 27 -17.54 -42.28 7.31
CA ALA A 27 -18.40 -43.25 6.64
C ALA A 27 -19.07 -42.80 5.33
N SER A 28 -18.58 -43.45 4.28
CA SER A 28 -19.19 -43.72 2.99
C SER A 28 -20.61 -44.29 3.08
N ILE A 29 -21.49 -43.82 2.20
CA ILE A 29 -22.68 -44.54 1.73
C ILE A 29 -22.77 -44.34 0.21
N ASP A 30 -22.55 -45.43 -0.54
CA ASP A 30 -23.04 -45.62 -1.90
C ASP A 30 -24.55 -45.92 -1.83
N GLY A 31 -25.33 -45.41 -2.79
CA GLY A 31 -26.76 -45.73 -2.89
C GLY A 31 -27.44 -44.99 -4.04
N ASP A 32 -27.63 -45.72 -5.12
CA ASP A 32 -28.24 -45.39 -6.40
C ASP A 32 -29.78 -45.14 -6.30
N GLU A 33 -30.37 -44.75 -7.43
CA GLU A 33 -31.79 -44.88 -7.85
C GLU A 33 -32.70 -43.61 -7.90
N ASN A 34 -32.99 -43.22 -9.16
CA ASN A 34 -34.24 -42.70 -9.76
C ASN A 34 -35.44 -42.33 -8.85
N GLU A 35 -36.06 -41.17 -9.10
CA GLU A 35 -37.34 -41.05 -9.82
C GLU A 35 -37.80 -39.59 -10.02
N VAL A 36 -38.63 -39.42 -11.05
CA VAL A 36 -39.28 -38.22 -11.55
C VAL A 36 -40.44 -37.76 -10.63
N SER A 37 -40.63 -36.45 -10.42
CA SER A 37 -41.96 -35.83 -10.46
C SER A 37 -41.88 -34.30 -10.44
N ASP A 38 -42.60 -33.69 -11.37
CA ASP A 38 -43.00 -32.29 -11.38
C ASP A 38 -43.82 -31.94 -10.13
N ASN A 39 -43.69 -30.69 -9.63
CA ASN A 39 -44.82 -30.01 -9.00
C ASN A 39 -44.69 -28.48 -9.09
N GLU A 40 -45.78 -27.87 -9.55
CA GLU A 40 -46.05 -26.43 -9.62
C GLU A 40 -46.35 -25.82 -8.24
N GLY A 41 -46.29 -24.48 -8.19
CA GLY A 41 -46.93 -23.63 -7.18
C GLY A 41 -46.01 -23.30 -6.00
N GLY A 42 -45.90 -22.08 -5.51
CA GLY A 42 -46.66 -20.86 -5.71
C GLY A 42 -46.40 -19.99 -4.48
N ASN A 43 -46.19 -18.69 -4.72
CA ASN A 43 -46.63 -17.56 -3.89
C ASN A 43 -46.50 -17.65 -2.35
N GLN A 44 -45.63 -16.82 -1.75
CA GLN A 44 -46.09 -15.96 -0.65
C GLN A 44 -45.13 -14.81 -0.29
N THR A 45 -45.76 -13.66 -0.14
CA THR A 45 -45.33 -12.32 0.27
C THR A 45 -45.19 -12.20 1.80
N VAL A 46 -44.79 -10.99 2.24
CA VAL A 46 -44.93 -10.33 3.57
C VAL A 46 -43.88 -10.80 4.61
N GLU A 47 -43.13 -9.96 5.35
CA GLU A 47 -43.52 -8.75 6.08
C GLU A 47 -42.42 -7.68 6.26
N ASP A 48 -42.92 -6.44 6.30
CA ASP A 48 -42.33 -5.23 6.88
C ASP A 48 -41.91 -5.42 8.34
N GLY A 49 -40.82 -4.75 8.70
CA GLY A 49 -40.39 -4.56 10.08
C GLY A 49 -39.78 -3.19 10.26
N GLU A 50 -40.64 -2.16 10.28
CA GLU A 50 -40.31 -0.87 10.89
C GLU A 50 -40.08 -1.05 12.39
N THR A 51 -39.06 -0.40 12.95
CA THR A 51 -39.12 0.01 14.36
C THR A 51 -38.33 1.30 14.55
N GLU A 52 -39.01 2.23 15.23
CA GLU A 52 -38.69 3.63 15.45
C GLU A 52 -37.62 3.88 16.52
N ASN A 53 -37.04 5.09 16.45
CA ASN A 53 -36.61 6.01 17.53
C ASN A 53 -35.98 5.44 18.82
N ASP A 54 -34.80 5.98 19.19
CA ASP A 54 -34.79 6.92 20.33
C ASP A 54 -33.60 7.90 20.33
N SER A 55 -33.93 9.10 20.79
CA SER A 55 -33.15 10.23 21.31
C SER A 55 -32.03 9.76 22.27
N GLU A 56 -30.94 10.45 22.62
CA GLU A 56 -30.64 11.83 23.03
C GLU A 56 -29.14 11.74 23.46
N VAL A 57 -28.24 12.72 23.34
CA VAL A 57 -27.94 13.79 24.31
C VAL A 57 -26.62 14.40 23.83
N VAL A 58 -26.61 15.72 23.66
CA VAL A 58 -25.41 16.55 23.46
C VAL A 58 -24.97 17.08 24.83
N PRO A 59 -23.68 17.02 25.20
CA PRO A 59 -23.13 17.91 26.22
C PRO A 59 -22.28 19.01 25.59
N GLU A 60 -22.70 20.25 25.82
CA GLU A 60 -21.87 21.45 25.73
C GLU A 60 -20.75 21.41 26.78
N PRO A 61 -19.57 21.99 26.50
CA PRO A 61 -18.70 22.49 27.56
C PRO A 61 -18.63 24.01 27.60
N ASP A 62 -18.76 24.49 28.84
CA ASP A 62 -18.84 25.86 29.33
C ASP A 62 -17.67 26.80 28.96
N GLU A 63 -18.02 28.08 28.87
CA GLU A 63 -17.13 29.23 28.88
C GLU A 63 -16.55 29.58 30.27
N ALA A 64 -15.57 30.50 30.23
CA ALA A 64 -15.00 31.35 31.29
C ALA A 64 -13.66 30.83 31.87
N THR A 65 -12.61 31.64 32.12
CA THR A 65 -12.54 33.06 32.46
C THR A 65 -11.10 33.58 32.24
N THR A 66 -11.00 34.90 32.06
CA THR A 66 -9.84 35.81 31.96
C THR A 66 -8.83 35.77 33.12
N SER A 67 -7.57 36.18 32.90
CA SER A 67 -6.94 37.36 33.55
C SER A 67 -5.44 37.52 33.24
N ASP A 68 -5.06 38.79 33.17
CA ASP A 68 -3.77 39.41 32.85
C ASP A 68 -2.58 39.01 33.76
N GLU A 69 -1.35 39.18 33.25
CA GLU A 69 -0.36 40.06 33.88
C GLU A 69 0.86 40.33 32.98
N GLU A 70 1.20 41.61 32.88
CA GLU A 70 2.38 42.18 32.25
C GLU A 70 3.68 41.70 32.91
N ASN A 71 4.79 41.58 32.17
CA ASN A 71 6.07 42.14 32.66
C ASN A 71 7.22 42.22 31.63
N VAL A 72 7.84 43.41 31.64
CA VAL A 72 9.22 43.82 31.29
C VAL A 72 9.74 43.52 29.88
N SER A 73 9.72 44.57 29.04
CA SER A 73 10.69 44.77 27.97
C SER A 73 11.88 45.54 28.54
N ASP A 74 13.07 44.94 28.53
CA ASP A 74 14.34 45.64 28.66
C ASP A 74 15.01 45.67 27.29
N ASP A 75 15.37 46.89 26.91
CA ASP A 75 15.94 47.34 25.64
C ASP A 75 17.47 47.38 25.79
N GLU A 76 18.24 46.77 24.87
CA GLU A 76 19.56 47.26 24.44
C GLU A 76 19.92 46.70 23.05
N PRO A 77 20.61 47.51 22.20
CA PRO A 77 20.74 47.26 20.78
C PRO A 77 21.89 46.28 20.49
N VAL A 78 21.57 45.18 19.80
CA VAL A 78 22.57 44.29 19.22
C VAL A 78 22.93 44.82 17.83
N GLU A 79 24.22 45.04 17.61
CA GLU A 79 24.81 45.44 16.32
C GLU A 79 24.35 44.50 15.20
N GLU A 80 23.76 45.06 14.14
CA GLU A 80 23.43 44.34 12.91
C GLU A 80 24.73 43.96 12.17
N PRO A 81 25.03 42.66 11.97
CA PRO A 81 25.93 42.26 10.93
C PRO A 81 25.19 42.26 9.58
N ASP A 82 25.85 42.93 8.66
CA ASP A 82 25.63 43.06 7.23
C ASP A 82 25.28 41.74 6.51
N GLU A 83 24.36 41.86 5.54
CA GLU A 83 24.03 40.94 4.43
C GLU A 83 23.92 39.44 4.75
N THR A 84 22.77 39.02 5.27
CA THR A 84 22.25 37.68 4.95
C THR A 84 21.40 37.76 3.69
N GLU A 85 21.88 37.15 2.63
CA GLU A 85 21.12 36.81 1.43
C GLU A 85 19.72 36.36 1.81
N GLU A 86 18.70 37.06 1.31
CA GLU A 86 17.32 36.62 1.46
C GLU A 86 17.20 35.22 0.83
N PRO A 87 16.73 34.20 1.57
CA PRO A 87 16.37 32.94 0.94
C PRO A 87 15.26 33.24 -0.06
N ASP A 88 15.53 32.94 -1.33
CA ASP A 88 14.53 32.89 -2.40
C ASP A 88 13.27 32.22 -1.85
N GLY A 89 12.20 33.01 -1.76
CA GLY A 89 10.88 32.64 -1.27
C GLY A 89 10.12 31.64 -2.15
N ASN A 90 10.82 30.84 -2.96
CA ASN A 90 10.28 29.61 -3.49
C ASN A 90 10.18 28.56 -2.38
N ASN A 91 9.07 28.63 -1.65
CA ASN A 91 8.49 27.51 -0.92
C ASN A 91 8.03 26.39 -1.87
N ASP A 92 8.87 25.99 -2.83
CA ASP A 92 8.75 24.63 -3.31
C ASP A 92 9.05 23.74 -2.09
N PRO A 93 8.26 22.68 -1.85
CA PRO A 93 8.65 21.65 -0.90
C PRO A 93 9.91 20.98 -1.46
N VAL A 94 11.07 21.62 -1.25
CA VAL A 94 12.39 21.06 -1.46
C VAL A 94 12.47 19.93 -0.46
N ASN A 95 12.17 18.73 -0.94
CA ASN A 95 12.43 17.49 -0.26
C ASN A 95 13.94 17.50 0.06
N PRO A 96 14.34 17.72 1.33
CA PRO A 96 15.70 18.09 1.66
C PRO A 96 16.63 16.91 1.36
N GLY A 97 17.38 17.00 0.26
CA GLY A 97 18.58 16.19 0.02
C GLY A 97 18.43 14.87 -0.74
N PHE A 98 17.33 14.64 -1.46
CA PHE A 98 17.22 13.47 -2.32
C PHE A 98 17.66 13.78 -3.75
N ASP A 99 18.67 13.05 -4.25
CA ASP A 99 19.06 13.12 -5.65
C ASP A 99 18.03 12.39 -6.52
N VAL A 100 17.58 13.05 -7.59
CA VAL A 100 16.77 12.41 -8.64
C VAL A 100 17.69 11.51 -9.45
N ILE A 101 17.41 10.21 -9.42
CA ILE A 101 18.23 9.16 -10.05
C ILE A 101 17.50 8.48 -11.22
N GLY A 102 16.32 8.96 -11.57
CA GLY A 102 15.45 8.31 -12.53
C GLY A 102 14.05 8.90 -12.61
N ASN A 103 13.24 8.29 -13.46
CA ASN A 103 11.80 8.53 -13.54
C ASN A 103 11.07 7.22 -13.81
N PHE A 104 9.76 7.21 -13.65
CA PHE A 104 8.93 6.06 -13.94
C PHE A 104 7.59 6.45 -14.56
N ASN A 105 7.00 5.51 -15.27
CA ASN A 105 5.63 5.49 -15.74
C ASN A 105 5.11 4.06 -15.60
N LEU A 106 3.93 3.90 -15.01
CA LEU A 106 3.30 2.60 -14.84
C LEU A 106 1.83 2.63 -15.21
N SER A 107 1.32 1.45 -15.58
CA SER A 107 -0.09 1.17 -15.74
C SER A 107 -0.43 -0.17 -15.11
N PHE A 108 -1.57 -0.25 -14.44
CA PHE A 108 -2.12 -1.48 -13.90
C PHE A 108 -3.61 -1.57 -14.22
N ASN A 109 -4.08 -2.75 -14.57
CA ASN A 109 -5.49 -3.09 -14.64
C ASN A 109 -5.66 -4.56 -14.25
N GLY A 110 -6.28 -4.83 -13.12
CA GLY A 110 -6.46 -6.22 -12.70
C GLY A 110 -7.10 -6.41 -11.34
N PRO A 111 -7.22 -7.67 -10.92
CA PRO A 111 -7.79 -8.02 -9.63
C PRO A 111 -6.85 -7.62 -8.48
N VAL A 112 -7.46 -7.32 -7.34
CA VAL A 112 -6.80 -7.07 -6.05
C VAL A 112 -7.09 -8.25 -5.13
N HIS A 113 -6.05 -8.86 -4.57
CA HIS A 113 -6.19 -10.07 -3.76
C HIS A 113 -5.98 -9.79 -2.27
N GLU A 114 -6.88 -10.27 -1.41
CA GLU A 114 -6.70 -10.22 0.05
C GLU A 114 -5.59 -11.17 0.53
N SER A 115 -5.41 -12.29 -0.16
CA SER A 115 -4.37 -13.27 0.15
C SER A 115 -3.94 -14.01 -1.11
N VAL A 116 -2.67 -14.43 -1.14
CA VAL A 116 -2.14 -15.25 -2.23
C VAL A 116 -2.13 -16.71 -1.79
N GLY A 117 -3.25 -17.40 -2.03
CA GLY A 117 -3.39 -18.84 -1.78
C GLY A 117 -3.10 -19.69 -3.03
N MET A 118 -2.65 -20.93 -2.82
CA MET A 118 -2.38 -21.89 -3.91
C MET A 118 -3.61 -22.15 -4.79
N ASP A 119 -4.81 -22.16 -4.21
CA ASP A 119 -6.06 -22.44 -4.92
C ASP A 119 -6.47 -21.32 -5.89
N SER A 120 -5.88 -20.13 -5.75
CA SER A 120 -6.19 -18.94 -6.56
C SER A 120 -5.12 -18.62 -7.62
N MET A 121 -4.06 -19.44 -7.73
CA MET A 121 -2.89 -19.16 -8.58
C MET A 121 -3.17 -19.05 -10.09
N MET A 122 -4.32 -19.51 -10.57
CA MET A 122 -4.58 -19.54 -12.01
C MET A 122 -4.77 -18.16 -12.64
N ASN A 123 -5.16 -17.12 -11.87
CA ASN A 123 -5.39 -15.76 -12.39
C ASN A 123 -5.13 -14.69 -11.33
N LEU A 124 -3.91 -14.66 -10.77
CA LEU A 124 -3.54 -13.61 -9.81
C LEU A 124 -3.12 -12.31 -10.50
N GLY A 125 -2.52 -12.42 -11.68
CA GLY A 125 -1.91 -11.30 -12.38
C GLY A 125 -2.92 -10.49 -13.19
N GLY A 126 -2.83 -9.16 -13.08
CA GLY A 126 -3.48 -8.20 -13.97
C GLY A 126 -2.72 -7.99 -15.29
N ASP A 127 -3.12 -6.93 -15.98
CA ASP A 127 -2.45 -6.34 -17.13
C ASP A 127 -1.71 -5.07 -16.71
N GLY A 128 -0.69 -4.70 -17.49
CA GLY A 128 0.06 -3.47 -17.26
C GLY A 128 1.57 -3.62 -17.43
N SER A 129 2.25 -2.49 -17.27
CA SER A 129 3.71 -2.38 -17.32
C SER A 129 4.21 -1.32 -16.35
N ALA A 130 5.47 -1.45 -15.95
CA ALA A 130 6.25 -0.42 -15.28
C ALA A 130 7.49 -0.15 -16.14
N GLU A 131 7.58 1.07 -16.66
CA GLU A 131 8.69 1.59 -17.44
C GLU A 131 9.41 2.64 -16.59
N PHE A 132 10.71 2.50 -16.41
CA PHE A 132 11.47 3.41 -15.56
C PHE A 132 12.91 3.54 -15.99
N VAL A 133 13.54 4.65 -15.63
CA VAL A 133 14.98 4.86 -15.79
C VAL A 133 15.59 4.80 -14.41
N TYR A 134 16.61 3.97 -14.21
CA TYR A 134 17.36 3.92 -12.95
C TYR A 134 18.86 4.07 -13.26
N LYS A 135 19.49 5.13 -12.76
CA LYS A 135 20.91 5.45 -13.02
C LYS A 135 21.24 5.42 -14.52
N ASP A 136 20.45 6.16 -15.30
CA ASP A 136 20.54 6.27 -16.76
C ASP A 136 20.30 4.96 -17.55
N GLN A 137 19.80 3.90 -16.90
CA GLN A 137 19.43 2.65 -17.55
C GLN A 137 17.90 2.54 -17.68
N PRO A 138 17.35 2.48 -18.90
CA PRO A 138 15.93 2.20 -19.09
C PRO A 138 15.63 0.73 -18.77
N ILE A 139 14.60 0.50 -17.98
CA ILE A 139 14.13 -0.80 -17.52
C ILE A 139 12.61 -0.86 -17.75
N THR A 140 12.14 -2.02 -18.19
CA THR A 140 10.70 -2.26 -18.41
C THR A 140 10.33 -3.59 -17.82
N PHE A 141 9.38 -3.59 -16.89
CA PHE A 141 8.72 -4.79 -16.40
C PHE A 141 7.30 -4.83 -16.97
N SER A 142 6.92 -5.97 -17.54
CA SER A 142 5.64 -6.16 -18.22
C SER A 142 4.91 -7.37 -17.67
N LYS A 143 3.68 -7.59 -18.14
CA LYS A 143 2.93 -8.80 -17.82
C LYS A 143 3.75 -10.07 -18.07
N ILE A 144 3.82 -10.94 -17.06
CA ILE A 144 4.45 -12.24 -17.16
C ILE A 144 3.38 -13.32 -17.26
N ASN A 145 3.37 -14.02 -18.39
CA ASN A 145 2.50 -15.17 -18.64
C ASN A 145 3.36 -16.42 -18.89
N ILE A 146 3.30 -17.38 -17.97
CA ILE A 146 4.00 -18.66 -18.08
C ILE A 146 3.01 -19.84 -18.26
N GLY A 147 1.85 -19.58 -18.86
CA GLY A 147 0.68 -20.48 -18.84
C GLY A 147 -0.30 -20.18 -17.70
N ILE A 148 0.12 -19.32 -16.76
CA ILE A 148 -0.69 -18.63 -15.76
C ILE A 148 -0.27 -17.16 -15.72
N SER A 149 -1.23 -16.26 -15.50
CA SER A 149 -0.97 -14.83 -15.31
C SER A 149 -0.69 -14.58 -13.84
N LEU A 150 0.55 -14.20 -13.51
CA LEU A 150 0.96 -13.96 -12.12
C LEU A 150 1.28 -12.49 -11.84
N PHE A 151 1.98 -11.82 -12.77
CA PHE A 151 2.44 -10.45 -12.58
C PHE A 151 2.03 -9.58 -13.78
N PRO A 152 1.70 -8.29 -13.58
CA PRO A 152 1.67 -7.59 -12.28
C PRO A 152 0.60 -8.11 -11.32
N MET A 153 0.88 -8.09 -10.02
CA MET A 153 -0.03 -8.57 -8.98
C MET A 153 -0.37 -7.44 -8.03
N ALA A 154 -1.65 -7.28 -7.69
CA ALA A 154 -2.10 -6.37 -6.64
C ALA A 154 -2.59 -7.16 -5.42
N MET A 155 -2.12 -6.81 -4.23
CA MET A 155 -2.46 -7.49 -2.98
C MET A 155 -2.72 -6.51 -1.84
N ILE A 156 -3.61 -6.88 -0.92
CA ILE A 156 -3.92 -6.08 0.27
C ILE A 156 -2.89 -6.38 1.37
N ASN A 157 -2.13 -5.37 1.76
CA ASN A 157 -1.15 -5.40 2.85
C ASN A 157 -0.96 -3.99 3.42
N ASN A 158 -1.76 -3.61 4.42
CA ASN A 158 -1.81 -2.25 4.99
C ASN A 158 -2.01 -1.16 3.91
N GLY A 159 -2.83 -1.46 2.90
CA GLY A 159 -2.93 -0.73 1.63
C GLY A 159 -3.01 -1.73 0.48
N ILE A 160 -3.06 -1.25 -0.75
CA ILE A 160 -2.89 -2.07 -1.94
C ILE A 160 -1.43 -1.94 -2.37
N VAL A 161 -0.74 -3.06 -2.54
CA VAL A 161 0.60 -3.13 -3.11
C VAL A 161 0.50 -3.78 -4.47
N ILE A 162 0.96 -3.09 -5.51
CA ILE A 162 1.06 -3.61 -6.86
C ILE A 162 2.53 -3.87 -7.17
N VAL A 163 2.87 -5.05 -7.68
CA VAL A 163 4.24 -5.44 -8.01
C VAL A 163 4.36 -5.98 -9.42
N TRP A 164 5.44 -5.58 -10.10
CA TRP A 164 5.94 -6.13 -11.35
C TRP A 164 7.30 -6.76 -11.10
N LEU A 165 7.57 -7.91 -11.73
CA LEU A 165 8.88 -8.56 -11.67
C LEU A 165 9.64 -8.39 -12.98
N ASP A 166 10.96 -8.45 -12.90
CA ASP A 166 11.84 -8.52 -14.07
C ASP A 166 11.59 -9.78 -14.90
N SER A 167 11.40 -10.91 -14.23
CA SER A 167 11.27 -12.21 -14.85
C SER A 167 10.62 -13.21 -13.92
N PHE A 168 9.91 -14.18 -14.50
CA PHE A 168 9.41 -15.32 -13.75
C PHE A 168 9.22 -16.50 -14.70
N SER A 169 9.56 -17.70 -14.26
CA SER A 169 9.53 -18.93 -15.07
C SER A 169 8.81 -20.07 -14.36
N MET A 170 8.42 -21.11 -15.10
CA MET A 170 7.85 -22.33 -14.50
C MET A 170 8.79 -22.98 -13.48
N GLY A 171 10.11 -22.84 -13.63
CA GLY A 171 11.08 -23.36 -12.66
C GLY A 171 10.99 -22.63 -11.31
N ASP A 172 10.65 -21.34 -11.34
CA ASP A 172 10.56 -20.48 -10.16
C ASP A 172 9.36 -20.85 -9.27
N LEU A 173 8.34 -21.53 -9.81
CA LEU A 173 7.20 -22.04 -9.03
C LEU A 173 7.60 -23.11 -8.00
N SER A 174 8.78 -23.73 -8.15
CA SER A 174 9.17 -24.87 -7.33
C SER A 174 9.79 -24.50 -5.98
N GLY A 175 10.15 -23.23 -5.77
CA GLY A 175 10.82 -22.80 -4.55
C GLY A 175 10.86 -21.29 -4.36
N THR A 176 11.82 -20.86 -3.55
CA THR A 176 12.08 -19.47 -3.23
C THR A 176 13.10 -18.90 -4.21
N VAL A 177 12.74 -17.84 -4.92
CA VAL A 177 13.62 -17.15 -5.88
C VAL A 177 13.78 -15.68 -5.51
N GLU A 178 14.92 -15.11 -5.87
CA GLU A 178 15.14 -13.67 -5.80
C GLU A 178 14.87 -13.05 -7.16
N LYS A 179 14.13 -11.95 -7.17
CA LYS A 179 13.71 -11.22 -8.37
C LYS A 179 13.88 -9.73 -8.14
N GLN A 180 14.10 -9.00 -9.23
CA GLN A 180 13.96 -7.56 -9.15
C GLN A 180 12.48 -7.21 -9.22
N VAL A 181 12.09 -6.19 -8.46
CA VAL A 181 10.71 -5.77 -8.33
C VAL A 181 10.60 -4.27 -8.54
N PHE A 182 9.61 -3.87 -9.31
CA PHE A 182 9.06 -2.53 -9.26
C PHE A 182 7.71 -2.62 -8.58
N GLY A 183 7.39 -1.70 -7.68
CA GLY A 183 6.09 -1.69 -7.04
C GLY A 183 5.59 -0.30 -6.71
N ILE A 184 4.29 -0.23 -6.47
CA ILE A 184 3.62 0.96 -5.94
C ILE A 184 2.69 0.53 -4.80
N ASN A 185 2.73 1.28 -3.71
CA ASN A 185 1.79 1.18 -2.61
C ASN A 185 0.83 2.36 -2.67
N LEU A 186 -0.45 2.08 -2.46
CA LEU A 186 -1.50 3.07 -2.33
C LEU A 186 -2.47 2.68 -1.20
N PRO A 187 -3.12 3.65 -0.52
CA PRO A 187 -4.17 3.33 0.44
C PRO A 187 -5.32 2.53 -0.19
N GLN A 188 -5.91 1.60 0.56
CA GLN A 188 -7.00 0.76 0.04
C GLN A 188 -8.25 1.56 -0.35
N ASN A 189 -8.49 2.68 0.34
CA ASN A 189 -9.58 3.61 0.10
C ASN A 189 -9.25 4.72 -0.92
N THR A 190 -8.26 4.50 -1.78
CA THR A 190 -7.94 5.45 -2.85
C THR A 190 -9.15 5.66 -3.76
N GLU A 191 -9.63 6.90 -3.85
CA GLU A 191 -10.76 7.27 -4.69
C GLU A 191 -10.39 7.31 -6.18
N VAL A 192 -11.38 7.11 -7.04
CA VAL A 192 -11.24 7.31 -8.49
C VAL A 192 -10.96 8.78 -8.78
N GLY A 193 -9.94 9.04 -9.59
CA GLY A 193 -9.49 10.39 -9.92
C GLY A 193 -7.98 10.47 -10.06
N SER A 194 -7.50 11.70 -10.26
CA SER A 194 -6.08 12.01 -10.38
C SER A 194 -5.61 12.87 -9.22
N GLY A 195 -4.35 12.71 -8.84
CA GLY A 195 -3.73 13.52 -7.80
C GLY A 195 -2.22 13.32 -7.72
N GLU A 196 -1.63 13.98 -6.74
CA GLU A 196 -0.21 13.83 -6.42
C GLU A 196 -0.01 12.67 -5.44
N MET A 197 1.01 11.86 -5.67
CA MET A 197 1.30 10.68 -4.86
C MET A 197 1.58 11.04 -3.39
N ALA A 198 2.32 12.12 -3.14
CA ALA A 198 2.62 12.60 -1.80
C ALA A 198 1.35 12.91 -0.98
N ASN A 199 0.37 13.59 -1.58
CA ASN A 199 -0.88 13.96 -0.92
C ASN A 199 -1.79 12.74 -0.64
N ALA A 200 -1.69 11.72 -1.49
CA ALA A 200 -2.46 10.48 -1.35
C ALA A 200 -1.73 9.40 -0.54
N ASN A 201 -0.60 9.71 0.11
CA ASN A 201 0.24 8.75 0.83
C ASN A 201 0.64 7.53 -0.03
N MET A 202 0.83 7.75 -1.32
CA MET A 202 1.31 6.72 -2.25
C MET A 202 2.83 6.80 -2.38
N TYR A 203 3.46 5.66 -2.61
CA TYR A 203 4.87 5.63 -2.96
C TYR A 203 5.18 4.50 -3.95
N ALA A 204 6.08 4.78 -4.88
CA ALA A 204 6.66 3.80 -5.79
C ALA A 204 8.07 3.42 -5.34
N PHE A 205 8.50 2.21 -5.68
CA PHE A 205 9.83 1.71 -5.35
C PHE A 205 10.34 0.74 -6.41
N TYR A 206 11.66 0.64 -6.52
CA TYR A 206 12.36 -0.40 -7.27
C TYR A 206 13.41 -1.03 -6.38
N GLY A 207 13.55 -2.36 -6.42
CA GLY A 207 14.41 -3.10 -5.51
C GLY A 207 14.49 -4.58 -5.82
N ASP A 208 14.88 -5.35 -4.81
CA ASP A 208 14.97 -6.80 -4.88
C ASP A 208 13.96 -7.43 -3.90
N MET A 209 13.32 -8.52 -4.31
CA MET A 209 12.40 -9.27 -3.48
C MET A 209 12.63 -10.76 -3.54
N THR A 210 12.22 -11.44 -2.47
CA THR A 210 12.06 -12.88 -2.43
C THR A 210 10.62 -13.26 -2.74
N VAL A 211 10.48 -14.19 -3.68
CA VAL A 211 9.20 -14.73 -4.13
C VAL A 211 9.18 -16.23 -3.84
N ASN A 212 8.20 -16.68 -3.06
CA ASN A 212 7.88 -18.09 -2.87
C ASN A 212 6.38 -18.27 -3.10
N VAL A 213 6.03 -18.63 -4.33
CA VAL A 213 4.63 -18.68 -4.77
C VAL A 213 3.87 -19.82 -4.08
N LYS A 214 4.50 -20.98 -3.85
CA LYS A 214 3.87 -22.10 -3.12
C LYS A 214 3.56 -21.73 -1.66
N GLY A 215 4.42 -20.93 -1.05
CA GLY A 215 4.21 -20.42 0.29
C GLY A 215 3.30 -19.19 0.36
N GLY A 216 2.92 -18.60 -0.79
CA GLY A 216 2.24 -17.30 -0.84
C GLY A 216 3.07 -16.16 -0.24
N GLN A 217 4.40 -16.31 -0.22
CA GLN A 217 5.31 -15.38 0.44
C GLN A 217 5.95 -14.44 -0.58
N PHE A 218 5.76 -13.15 -0.37
CA PHE A 218 6.34 -12.07 -1.16
C PHE A 218 6.99 -11.10 -0.17
N GLU A 219 8.33 -11.05 -0.17
CA GLU A 219 9.09 -10.27 0.80
C GLU A 219 10.05 -9.35 0.06
N ILE A 220 9.84 -8.04 0.17
CA ILE A 220 10.77 -7.05 -0.38
C ILE A 220 12.00 -7.05 0.53
N LYS A 221 13.15 -7.42 -0.04
CA LYS A 221 14.41 -7.54 0.70
C LYS A 221 15.06 -6.19 0.91
N CYS A 222 15.11 -5.40 -0.16
CA CYS A 222 15.71 -4.08 -0.14
C CYS A 222 15.18 -3.21 -1.26
N VAL A 223 15.35 -1.90 -1.13
CA VAL A 223 14.98 -0.90 -2.14
C VAL A 223 16.23 -0.19 -2.69
N ARG A 224 16.29 -0.09 -4.01
CA ARG A 224 17.29 0.66 -4.77
C ARG A 224 16.87 2.10 -5.02
N THR A 225 15.56 2.35 -4.98
CA THR A 225 14.93 3.67 -5.05
C THR A 225 13.51 3.61 -4.53
N VAL A 226 13.04 4.75 -4.05
CA VAL A 226 11.71 4.97 -3.48
C VAL A 226 11.31 6.41 -3.75
N THR A 227 10.03 6.66 -3.97
CA THR A 227 9.53 8.00 -4.24
C THR A 227 8.05 8.13 -3.91
N ASN A 228 7.67 9.30 -3.43
CA ASN A 228 6.28 9.78 -3.39
C ASN A 228 6.10 11.02 -4.29
N VAL A 229 7.11 11.34 -5.11
CA VAL A 229 7.10 12.48 -6.05
C VAL A 229 6.59 11.99 -7.39
N GLY A 230 5.35 12.36 -7.71
CA GLY A 230 4.70 11.96 -8.93
C GLY A 230 3.20 12.20 -8.91
N ASN A 231 2.56 11.85 -10.02
CA ASN A 231 1.13 11.92 -10.20
C ASN A 231 0.57 10.51 -10.39
N TYR A 232 -0.67 10.31 -9.98
CA TYR A 232 -1.44 9.11 -10.25
C TYR A 232 -2.78 9.45 -10.90
N ASN A 233 -3.38 8.48 -11.55
CA ASN A 233 -4.75 8.51 -12.03
C ASN A 233 -5.37 7.12 -11.86
N VAL A 234 -6.30 6.99 -10.92
CA VAL A 234 -7.12 5.79 -10.72
C VAL A 234 -8.40 5.94 -11.52
N THR A 235 -8.66 5.01 -12.42
CA THR A 235 -9.88 5.00 -13.26
C THR A 235 -10.95 4.03 -12.74
N ALA A 236 -10.55 3.04 -11.95
CA ALA A 236 -11.45 2.13 -11.26
C ALA A 236 -10.81 1.61 -9.97
N ASN A 237 -11.56 1.60 -8.86
CA ASN A 237 -11.21 0.91 -7.63
C ASN A 237 -12.52 0.46 -6.95
N ASP A 238 -12.85 -0.83 -7.04
CA ASP A 238 -14.05 -1.41 -6.43
C ASP A 238 -13.74 -2.33 -5.24
N GLY A 239 -12.47 -2.35 -4.80
CA GLY A 239 -11.94 -3.24 -3.76
C GLY A 239 -11.55 -4.64 -4.25
N SER A 240 -12.11 -5.11 -5.36
CA SER A 240 -11.76 -6.40 -5.99
C SER A 240 -10.95 -6.23 -7.29
N ASN A 241 -11.07 -5.08 -7.94
CA ASN A 241 -10.38 -4.69 -9.16
C ASN A 241 -9.85 -3.27 -9.01
N LEU A 242 -8.69 -3.04 -9.60
CA LEU A 242 -8.04 -1.74 -9.64
C LEU A 242 -7.52 -1.47 -11.05
N SER A 243 -7.80 -0.28 -11.56
CA SER A 243 -7.20 0.24 -12.79
C SER A 243 -6.61 1.62 -12.53
N MET A 244 -5.31 1.75 -12.74
CA MET A 244 -4.58 2.98 -12.48
C MET A 244 -3.38 3.19 -13.40
N THR A 245 -2.92 4.43 -13.43
CA THR A 245 -1.64 4.84 -14.00
C THR A 245 -0.92 5.72 -12.98
N ALA A 246 0.41 5.73 -13.00
CA ALA A 246 1.20 6.65 -12.21
C ALA A 246 2.52 6.97 -12.90
N SER A 247 3.07 8.16 -12.64
CA SER A 247 4.36 8.59 -13.18
C SER A 247 5.02 9.59 -12.26
N GLY A 248 6.34 9.58 -12.18
CA GLY A 248 7.08 10.48 -11.30
C GLY A 248 8.58 10.30 -11.37
N ASP A 249 9.28 10.91 -10.42
CA ASP A 249 10.74 10.87 -10.32
C ASP A 249 11.17 9.82 -9.31
N LEU A 250 12.24 9.09 -9.60
CA LEU A 250 12.84 8.12 -8.68
C LEU A 250 13.97 8.79 -7.89
N LEU A 251 13.96 8.61 -6.57
CA LEU A 251 14.89 9.26 -5.65
C LEU A 251 15.88 8.27 -5.04
N ASP A 252 17.10 8.71 -4.76
CA ASP A 252 18.12 7.89 -4.10
C ASP A 252 17.69 7.54 -2.66
N PRO A 253 17.58 6.25 -2.30
CA PRO A 253 17.10 5.84 -0.98
C PRO A 253 18.09 6.18 0.15
N ALA A 254 19.36 6.44 -0.16
CA ALA A 254 20.40 6.69 0.83
C ALA A 254 20.13 7.95 1.67
N ALA A 255 19.51 8.97 1.09
CA ALA A 255 19.17 10.21 1.80
C ALA A 255 17.99 10.03 2.77
N GLY A 256 17.20 8.96 2.63
CA GLY A 256 15.97 8.70 3.38
C GLY A 256 15.92 7.38 4.12
N ALA A 257 17.03 6.63 4.20
CA ALA A 257 17.06 5.24 4.64
C ALA A 257 16.32 4.96 5.97
N ALA A 258 16.34 5.91 6.91
CA ALA A 258 15.68 5.79 8.21
C ALA A 258 14.14 5.80 8.16
N TYR A 259 13.56 6.25 7.05
CA TYR A 259 12.12 6.43 6.87
C TYR A 259 11.52 5.46 5.86
N LEU A 260 12.34 4.57 5.31
CA LEU A 260 11.89 3.62 4.30
C LEU A 260 11.20 2.42 4.95
N PRO A 261 10.14 1.88 4.33
CA PRO A 261 9.51 0.66 4.79
C PRO A 261 10.42 -0.57 4.64
N TYR A 262 11.46 -0.48 3.80
CA TYR A 262 12.43 -1.53 3.52
C TYR A 262 13.85 -0.94 3.53
N PRO A 263 14.88 -1.72 3.91
CA PRO A 263 16.25 -1.22 3.93
C PRO A 263 16.75 -0.91 2.50
N PRO A 264 17.67 0.06 2.34
CA PRO A 264 18.36 0.25 1.06
C PRO A 264 19.16 -1.00 0.66
N CYS A 265 19.28 -1.27 -0.65
CA CYS A 265 20.15 -2.34 -1.13
C CYS A 265 21.64 -1.98 -0.96
N GLU A 266 22.47 -2.98 -0.62
CA GLU A 266 23.93 -2.87 -0.54
C GLU A 266 24.61 -2.74 -1.92
#